data_AF-A0A2S5TB12-F1
#
_entry.id   AF-A0A2S5TB12-F1
#
_cell.length_a   1.000
_cell.length_b   1.000
_cell.length_c   1.000
_cell.angle_alpha   90.00
_cell.angle_beta   90.00
_cell.angle_gamma   90.00
#
_symmetry.space_group_name_H-M   'P 1'
#
loop_
_entity.id
_entity.type
_entity.pdbx_description
1 polymer ?
#
loop_
_entity_poly.entity_id
_entity_poly.type
_entity_poly.pdbx_seq_one_letter_code
_entity_poly.pdbx_strand_id
1 'polypeptide(L)'
;MAFLTAFFTAFLAAGFFLAAAFFTAFLAAGFLAAAFFTAFFAAGFFAAFFTAFFAVVAMSQSSDLDGLRNAFRMSRRCNAHFPVVNIYLKINKKATPLSGATFSHPPDRMKKFAALCVLVVQFLACGMPANADGYSVSAVSYEVLRELPHDSKRFTQGLAFREGRMFESSGLYAQSALFETRLSDQQTLNQVALPRQVFAEGLALHGERLHLLSWREQRGFVFGLDLQLLSEFRFEGEGWGLASDGRQLVRSDGSSWLTFMDPETHRDLRRVQVHHGDRPIAQLNELEFARGWLLANLWYSDQVALVNPADGRLGGWLDLKPLRQRLPQGRELPQEAVLNGLAYDAEHDLLYVTGKWWPRMFGLRVDWPAAPAPAAAGSIDQ
;
A
#
# COMPACT_ATOMS: atom_id res chain seq x y z
N MET A 1 -10.70 40.32 -25.81
CA MET A 1 -10.94 40.36 -24.35
C MET A 1 -12.41 40.04 -24.03
N ALA A 2 -13.40 40.86 -24.41
CA ALA A 2 -14.82 40.62 -24.09
C ALA A 2 -15.39 39.25 -24.56
N PHE A 3 -15.01 38.78 -25.76
CA PHE A 3 -15.44 37.46 -26.25
C PHE A 3 -14.85 36.29 -25.45
N LEU A 4 -13.59 36.41 -25.00
CA LEU A 4 -12.92 35.37 -24.21
C LEU A 4 -13.53 35.29 -22.81
N THR A 5 -13.86 36.44 -22.22
CA THR A 5 -14.53 36.52 -20.91
C THR A 5 -15.95 35.96 -21.01
N ALA A 6 -16.74 36.33 -22.03
CA ALA A 6 -18.08 35.79 -22.23
C ALA A 6 -18.08 34.27 -22.49
N PHE A 7 -17.10 33.77 -23.25
CA PHE A 7 -16.92 32.34 -23.50
C PHE A 7 -16.52 31.58 -22.23
N PHE A 8 -15.57 32.08 -21.45
CA PHE A 8 -15.18 31.45 -20.18
C PHE A 8 -16.30 31.48 -19.14
N THR A 9 -17.08 32.57 -19.05
CA THR A 9 -18.21 32.65 -18.14
C THR A 9 -19.34 31.70 -18.55
N ALA A 10 -19.66 31.59 -19.84
CA ALA A 10 -20.64 30.62 -20.34
C ALA A 10 -20.16 29.16 -20.20
N PHE A 11 -18.86 28.91 -20.39
CA PHE A 11 -18.22 27.60 -20.22
C PHE A 11 -18.21 27.15 -18.75
N LEU A 12 -17.88 28.06 -17.82
CA LEU A 12 -17.92 27.78 -16.39
C LEU A 12 -19.35 27.58 -15.89
N ALA A 13 -20.32 28.36 -16.40
CA ALA A 13 -21.73 28.21 -16.05
C ALA A 13 -22.32 26.89 -16.57
N ALA A 14 -22.02 26.50 -17.82
CA ALA A 14 -22.47 25.23 -18.40
C ALA A 14 -21.79 24.02 -17.73
N GLY A 15 -20.50 24.14 -17.39
CA GLY A 15 -19.76 23.13 -16.62
C GLY A 15 -20.32 22.94 -15.21
N PHE A 16 -20.70 24.03 -14.53
CA PHE A 16 -21.33 23.95 -13.21
C PHE A 16 -22.75 23.36 -13.27
N PHE A 17 -23.55 23.69 -14.29
CA PHE A 17 -24.89 23.14 -14.45
C PHE A 17 -24.88 21.64 -14.77
N LEU A 18 -23.96 21.18 -15.63
CA LEU A 18 -23.78 19.75 -15.89
C LEU A 18 -23.28 19.02 -14.64
N ALA A 19 -22.34 19.60 -13.90
CA ALA A 19 -21.83 19.00 -12.67
C ALA A 19 -22.92 18.92 -11.58
N ALA A 20 -23.74 19.95 -11.42
CA ALA A 20 -24.82 20.00 -10.42
C ALA A 20 -25.97 19.03 -10.77
N ALA A 21 -26.42 19.00 -12.02
CA ALA A 21 -27.44 18.03 -12.47
C ALA A 21 -26.95 16.59 -12.33
N PHE A 22 -25.65 16.35 -12.58
CA PHE A 22 -25.02 15.05 -12.42
C PHE A 22 -24.86 14.64 -10.95
N PHE A 23 -24.44 15.56 -10.06
CA PHE A 23 -24.38 15.30 -8.61
C PHE A 23 -25.75 15.01 -8.00
N THR A 24 -26.80 15.66 -8.52
CA THR A 24 -28.18 15.45 -8.06
C THR A 24 -28.70 14.07 -8.49
N ALA A 25 -28.38 13.63 -9.71
CA ALA A 25 -28.67 12.27 -10.18
C ALA A 25 -27.80 11.20 -9.47
N PHE A 26 -26.57 11.54 -9.11
CA PHE A 26 -25.62 10.65 -8.42
C PHE A 26 -25.98 10.41 -6.95
N LEU A 27 -26.41 11.44 -6.22
CA LEU A 27 -26.92 11.32 -4.85
C LEU A 27 -28.25 10.54 -4.78
N ALA A 28 -29.05 10.57 -5.85
CA ALA A 28 -30.28 9.80 -5.94
C ALA A 28 -30.07 8.31 -6.25
N ALA A 29 -28.89 7.90 -6.75
CA ALA A 29 -28.63 6.55 -7.26
C ALA A 29 -27.76 5.64 -6.36
N GLY A 30 -27.24 6.15 -5.23
CA GLY A 30 -26.75 5.35 -4.11
C GLY A 30 -25.80 4.17 -4.41
N PHE A 31 -24.72 4.34 -5.17
CA PHE A 31 -23.72 3.28 -5.41
C PHE A 31 -22.24 3.78 -5.44
N LEU A 32 -21.33 2.86 -5.05
CA LEU A 32 -19.92 3.04 -4.64
C LEU A 32 -19.02 3.95 -5.51
N ALA A 33 -18.29 4.85 -4.85
CA ALA A 33 -17.48 5.90 -5.46
C ALA A 33 -16.02 5.53 -5.85
N ALA A 34 -15.46 4.39 -5.43
CA ALA A 34 -14.00 4.17 -5.56
C ALA A 34 -13.53 3.73 -6.97
N ALA A 35 -14.30 2.87 -7.65
CA ALA A 35 -13.89 2.34 -8.96
C ALA A 35 -14.05 3.35 -10.10
N PHE A 36 -15.03 4.25 -10.00
CA PHE A 36 -15.33 5.21 -11.06
C PHE A 36 -14.40 6.43 -11.04
N PHE A 37 -14.02 6.94 -9.87
CA PHE A 37 -13.04 8.03 -9.77
C PHE A 37 -11.66 7.62 -10.30
N THR A 38 -11.27 6.36 -10.09
CA THR A 38 -10.03 5.81 -10.62
C THR A 38 -10.05 5.69 -12.16
N ALA A 39 -11.20 5.38 -12.75
CA ALA A 39 -11.38 5.36 -14.21
C ALA A 39 -11.54 6.75 -14.83
N PHE A 40 -12.15 7.70 -14.11
CA PHE A 40 -12.40 9.07 -14.57
C PHE A 40 -11.15 9.94 -14.54
N PHE A 41 -10.26 9.73 -13.55
CA PHE A 41 -8.95 10.39 -13.46
C PHE A 41 -7.80 9.58 -14.06
N ALA A 42 -8.05 8.38 -14.59
CA ALA A 42 -7.07 7.69 -15.40
C ALA A 42 -6.72 8.56 -16.63
N ALA A 43 -5.43 8.82 -16.81
CA ALA A 43 -4.86 9.74 -17.81
C ALA A 43 -5.40 9.54 -19.25
N GLY A 44 -5.98 8.38 -19.55
CA GLY A 44 -6.60 8.06 -20.83
C GLY A 44 -7.84 8.92 -21.17
N PHE A 45 -8.68 9.30 -20.20
CA PHE A 45 -9.90 10.08 -20.51
C PHE A 45 -9.56 11.51 -20.93
N PHE A 46 -8.69 12.18 -20.19
CA PHE A 46 -8.21 13.52 -20.55
C PHE A 46 -7.41 13.52 -21.85
N ALA A 47 -6.53 12.53 -22.07
CA ALA A 47 -5.79 12.40 -23.31
C ALA A 47 -6.72 12.18 -24.52
N ALA A 48 -7.73 11.32 -24.40
CA ALA A 48 -8.71 11.07 -25.45
C ALA A 48 -9.60 12.28 -25.71
N PHE A 49 -10.06 12.95 -24.64
CA PHE A 49 -10.91 14.14 -24.73
C PHE A 49 -10.17 15.31 -25.38
N PHE A 50 -8.94 15.62 -24.94
CA PHE A 50 -8.14 16.68 -25.55
C PHE A 50 -7.73 16.34 -26.99
N THR A 51 -7.41 15.07 -27.28
CA THR A 51 -7.12 14.65 -28.67
C THR A 51 -8.33 14.83 -29.57
N ALA A 52 -9.54 14.45 -29.11
CA ALA A 52 -10.77 14.65 -29.86
C ALA A 52 -11.12 16.14 -29.99
N PHE A 53 -10.95 16.94 -28.93
CA PHE A 53 -11.17 18.38 -28.92
C PHE A 53 -10.23 19.09 -29.91
N PHE A 54 -8.94 18.80 -29.88
CA PHE A 54 -7.97 19.39 -30.82
C PHE A 54 -8.14 18.88 -32.25
N ALA A 55 -8.59 17.64 -32.45
CA ALA A 55 -8.96 17.13 -33.76
C ALA A 55 -10.17 17.88 -34.33
N VAL A 56 -11.21 18.15 -33.52
CA VAL A 56 -12.39 18.93 -33.94
C VAL A 56 -12.03 20.38 -34.22
N VAL A 57 -11.18 21.00 -33.40
CA VAL A 57 -10.68 22.37 -33.62
C VAL A 57 -9.79 22.46 -34.87
N ALA A 58 -8.98 21.44 -35.15
CA ALA A 58 -8.20 21.36 -36.39
C ALA A 58 -9.10 21.16 -37.62
N MET A 59 -10.12 20.30 -37.52
CA MET A 59 -11.09 20.06 -38.59
C MET A 59 -11.96 21.27 -38.91
N SER A 60 -12.22 22.16 -37.95
CA SER A 60 -12.99 23.38 -38.19
C SER A 60 -12.17 24.50 -38.86
N GLN A 61 -10.86 24.32 -39.08
CA GLN A 61 -9.97 25.37 -39.59
C GLN A 61 -9.02 24.94 -40.74
N SER A 62 -9.03 23.67 -41.19
CA SER A 62 -8.17 23.22 -42.29
C SER A 62 -8.95 22.92 -43.57
N SER A 63 -8.61 23.60 -44.68
CA SER A 63 -9.11 23.30 -46.03
C SER A 63 -8.33 22.18 -46.75
N ASP A 64 -7.41 21.49 -46.04
CA ASP A 64 -6.47 20.54 -46.64
C ASP A 64 -6.67 19.11 -46.12
N LEU A 65 -7.20 18.25 -47.01
CA LEU A 65 -7.58 16.86 -46.73
C LEU A 65 -6.37 15.92 -46.59
N ASP A 66 -5.19 16.27 -47.10
CA ASP A 66 -4.01 15.40 -47.07
C ASP A 66 -3.26 15.47 -45.73
N GLY A 67 -3.26 16.63 -45.06
CA GLY A 67 -2.78 16.78 -43.68
C GLY A 67 -3.59 15.94 -42.68
N LEU A 68 -4.91 15.88 -42.87
CA LEU A 68 -5.84 15.05 -42.10
C LEU A 68 -5.54 13.55 -42.27
N ARG A 69 -5.25 13.09 -43.49
CA ARG A 69 -4.89 11.69 -43.76
C ARG A 69 -3.59 11.25 -43.05
N ASN A 70 -2.62 12.13 -42.93
CA ASN A 70 -1.36 11.85 -42.23
C ASN A 70 -1.52 11.84 -40.70
N ALA A 71 -2.31 12.75 -40.12
CA ALA A 71 -2.64 12.73 -38.70
C ALA A 71 -3.40 11.45 -38.30
N PHE A 72 -4.33 10.98 -39.14
CA PHE A 72 -5.04 9.71 -38.95
C PHE A 72 -4.14 8.48 -39.10
N ARG A 73 -3.15 8.48 -40.01
CA ARG A 73 -2.15 7.39 -40.10
C ARG A 73 -1.25 7.33 -38.86
N MET A 74 -0.92 8.48 -38.28
CA MET A 74 -0.11 8.58 -37.06
C MET A 74 -0.90 8.09 -35.83
N SER A 75 -2.18 8.45 -35.73
CA SER A 75 -3.10 7.91 -34.71
C SER A 75 -3.28 6.39 -34.82
N ARG A 76 -3.42 5.82 -36.03
CA ARG A 76 -3.51 4.36 -36.22
C ARG A 76 -2.25 3.60 -35.79
N ARG A 77 -1.06 4.22 -35.89
CA ARG A 77 0.20 3.62 -35.38
C ARG A 77 0.28 3.64 -33.85
N CYS A 78 -0.30 4.65 -33.19
CA CYS A 78 -0.38 4.70 -31.73
C CYS A 78 -1.51 3.82 -31.14
N ASN A 79 -2.55 3.49 -31.92
CA ASN A 79 -3.78 2.87 -31.39
C ASN A 79 -3.87 1.34 -31.55
N ALA A 80 -2.74 0.64 -31.67
CA ALA A 80 -2.71 -0.82 -31.81
C ALA A 80 -3.11 -1.59 -30.53
N HIS A 81 -3.51 -0.92 -29.45
CA HIS A 81 -3.83 -1.55 -28.16
C HIS A 81 -5.24 -1.24 -27.59
N PHE A 82 -6.09 -0.44 -28.24
CA PHE A 82 -7.46 -0.20 -27.76
C PHE A 82 -8.48 -0.01 -28.91
N PRO A 83 -9.50 -0.89 -29.06
CA PRO A 83 -10.43 -0.84 -30.18
C PRO A 83 -11.61 0.11 -29.87
N VAL A 84 -11.48 1.41 -30.17
CA VAL A 84 -12.59 2.39 -30.01
C VAL A 84 -13.07 3.00 -31.34
N VAL A 85 -12.34 2.80 -32.45
CA VAL A 85 -12.58 3.56 -33.69
C VAL A 85 -13.75 3.03 -34.56
N ASN A 86 -14.35 1.88 -34.24
CA ASN A 86 -15.37 1.28 -35.11
C ASN A 86 -16.80 1.85 -34.96
N ILE A 87 -17.03 2.77 -34.02
CA ILE A 87 -18.37 3.37 -33.81
C ILE A 87 -18.60 4.58 -34.76
N TYR A 88 -17.55 5.30 -35.14
CA TYR A 88 -17.69 6.57 -35.88
C TYR A 88 -18.00 6.38 -37.39
N LEU A 89 -17.62 5.24 -37.98
CA LEU A 89 -17.87 4.96 -39.41
C LEU A 89 -19.33 4.64 -39.73
N LYS A 90 -20.18 4.34 -38.73
CA LYS A 90 -21.62 4.10 -38.93
C LYS A 90 -22.44 5.40 -38.99
N ILE A 91 -21.95 6.49 -38.42
CA ILE A 91 -22.73 7.74 -38.28
C ILE A 91 -22.58 8.63 -39.53
N ASN A 92 -21.47 8.54 -40.26
CA ASN A 92 -21.12 9.53 -41.30
C ASN A 92 -21.55 9.19 -42.74
N LYS A 93 -22.45 8.21 -42.96
CA LYS A 93 -23.02 7.93 -44.30
C LYS A 93 -24.17 8.87 -44.72
N LYS A 94 -24.51 9.90 -43.93
CA LYS A 94 -25.69 10.76 -44.16
C LYS A 94 -25.47 12.28 -44.06
N ALA A 95 -24.25 12.78 -44.25
CA ALA A 95 -24.02 14.24 -44.32
C ALA A 95 -23.69 14.67 -45.75
N THR A 96 -24.64 15.33 -46.41
CA THR A 96 -24.44 16.08 -47.66
C THR A 96 -23.61 17.34 -47.42
N PRO A 97 -22.74 17.76 -48.36
CA PRO A 97 -21.91 18.95 -48.16
C PRO A 97 -22.69 20.23 -48.50
N LEU A 98 -22.71 21.19 -47.59
CA LEU A 98 -23.07 22.58 -47.88
C LEU A 98 -21.83 23.29 -48.47
N SER A 99 -22.01 23.86 -49.67
CA SER A 99 -21.01 24.64 -50.37
C SER A 99 -20.90 26.06 -49.79
N GLY A 100 -19.69 26.62 -49.86
CA GLY A 100 -19.47 28.08 -49.77
C GLY A 100 -18.90 28.59 -48.45
N ALA A 101 -17.61 28.37 -48.20
CA ALA A 101 -16.81 29.26 -47.36
C ALA A 101 -15.33 29.16 -47.75
N THR A 102 -14.77 30.24 -48.28
CA THR A 102 -13.33 30.40 -48.48
C THR A 102 -12.67 30.72 -47.13
N PHE A 103 -11.81 29.83 -46.64
CA PHE A 103 -11.04 30.04 -45.40
C PHE A 103 -9.67 30.67 -45.72
N SER A 104 -9.36 31.79 -45.09
CA SER A 104 -8.08 32.50 -45.17
C SER A 104 -7.07 31.96 -44.15
N HIS A 105 -5.77 32.05 -44.48
CA HIS A 105 -4.67 31.53 -43.67
C HIS A 105 -4.66 32.06 -42.23
N PRO A 106 -4.29 31.24 -41.23
CA PRO A 106 -4.27 31.67 -39.84
C PRO A 106 -3.17 32.72 -39.59
N PRO A 107 -3.45 33.76 -38.79
CA PRO A 107 -2.51 34.85 -38.51
C PRO A 107 -1.26 34.36 -37.76
N ASP A 108 -0.10 34.93 -38.07
CA ASP A 108 1.23 34.51 -37.56
C ASP A 108 1.36 34.42 -36.03
N ARG A 109 0.52 35.14 -35.28
CA ARG A 109 0.46 35.02 -33.80
C ARG A 109 -0.05 33.65 -33.33
N MET A 110 -0.96 33.01 -34.08
CA MET A 110 -1.47 31.67 -33.77
C MET A 110 -0.45 30.57 -34.09
N LYS A 111 0.36 30.74 -35.14
CA LYS A 111 1.47 29.82 -35.45
C LYS A 111 2.55 29.84 -34.37
N LYS A 112 2.86 31.02 -33.83
CA LYS A 112 3.79 31.19 -32.70
C LYS A 112 3.25 30.58 -31.39
N PHE A 113 1.95 30.70 -31.15
CA PHE A 113 1.31 30.08 -29.98
C PHE A 113 1.26 28.55 -30.08
N ALA A 114 0.94 28.00 -31.26
CA ALA A 114 1.00 26.56 -31.51
C ALA A 114 2.42 26.00 -31.38
N ALA A 115 3.44 26.71 -31.90
CA ALA A 115 4.84 26.33 -31.75
C ALA A 115 5.32 26.36 -30.29
N LEU A 116 4.88 27.36 -29.51
CA LEU A 116 5.16 27.45 -28.07
C LEU A 116 4.51 26.29 -27.30
N CYS A 117 3.26 25.94 -27.61
CA CYS A 117 2.59 24.79 -27.00
C CYS A 117 3.26 23.45 -27.34
N VAL A 118 3.75 23.27 -28.58
CA VAL A 118 4.51 22.07 -28.96
C VAL A 118 5.86 22.01 -28.23
N LEU A 119 6.54 23.15 -28.05
CA LEU A 119 7.79 23.24 -27.29
C LEU A 119 7.57 22.96 -25.80
N VAL A 120 6.49 23.44 -25.20
CA VAL A 120 6.11 23.15 -23.79
C VAL A 120 5.76 21.67 -23.62
N VAL A 121 5.04 21.07 -24.57
CA VAL A 121 4.75 19.63 -24.56
C VAL A 121 6.03 18.79 -24.75
N GLN A 122 6.97 19.21 -25.59
CA GLN A 122 8.28 18.57 -25.74
C GLN A 122 9.15 18.72 -24.49
N PHE A 123 9.12 19.88 -23.82
CA PHE A 123 9.85 20.09 -22.56
C PHE A 123 9.26 19.28 -21.40
N LEU A 124 7.92 19.15 -21.34
CA LEU A 124 7.24 18.30 -20.36
C LEU A 124 7.42 16.80 -20.64
N ALA A 125 7.61 16.41 -21.89
CA ALA A 125 7.87 15.02 -22.27
C ALA A 125 9.35 14.60 -22.11
N CYS A 126 10.29 15.56 -22.04
CA CYS A 126 11.73 15.30 -21.96
C CYS A 126 12.33 15.52 -20.55
N GLY A 127 11.51 15.94 -19.57
CA GLY A 127 11.93 16.25 -18.21
C GLY A 127 11.68 15.16 -17.16
N MET A 128 11.15 14.00 -17.54
CA MET A 128 11.12 12.86 -16.63
C MET A 128 12.40 12.05 -16.83
N PRO A 129 13.35 12.03 -15.88
CA PRO A 129 14.33 10.96 -15.87
C PRO A 129 13.52 9.66 -15.83
N ALA A 130 13.64 8.87 -16.88
CA ALA A 130 13.27 7.47 -16.83
C ALA A 130 14.33 6.77 -15.94
N ASN A 131 14.29 7.04 -14.63
CA ASN A 131 14.86 6.14 -13.64
C ASN A 131 13.90 4.95 -13.55
N ALA A 132 13.86 4.18 -14.63
CA ALA A 132 13.54 2.77 -14.56
C ALA A 132 14.78 2.06 -14.00
N ASP A 133 15.19 2.44 -12.79
CA ASP A 133 16.04 1.55 -12.02
C ASP A 133 15.22 0.28 -11.80
N GLY A 134 15.78 -0.84 -12.23
CA GLY A 134 15.17 -2.16 -12.22
C GLY A 134 14.91 -2.70 -10.82
N TYR A 135 14.08 -2.03 -10.03
CA TYR A 135 13.60 -2.52 -8.75
C TYR A 135 12.33 -3.35 -8.95
N SER A 136 12.41 -4.44 -9.71
CA SER A 136 11.39 -5.48 -9.60
C SER A 136 11.54 -6.12 -8.22
N VAL A 137 10.61 -5.86 -7.31
CA VAL A 137 10.57 -6.58 -6.03
C VAL A 137 10.27 -8.04 -6.34
N SER A 138 11.12 -8.93 -5.85
CA SER A 138 10.92 -10.36 -6.06
C SER A 138 9.79 -10.86 -5.15
N ALA A 139 8.88 -11.65 -5.71
CA ALA A 139 7.97 -12.45 -4.90
C ALA A 139 8.77 -13.55 -4.20
N VAL A 140 8.57 -13.70 -2.90
CA VAL A 140 9.22 -14.71 -2.07
C VAL A 140 8.28 -15.91 -1.95
N SER A 141 8.76 -17.08 -2.35
CA SER A 141 8.00 -18.33 -2.25
C SER A 141 8.10 -18.94 -0.85
N TYR A 142 7.15 -19.81 -0.55
CA TYR A 142 7.12 -20.54 0.70
C TYR A 142 6.36 -21.86 0.56
N GLU A 143 6.62 -22.79 1.47
CA GLU A 143 5.88 -24.04 1.65
C GLU A 143 5.15 -24.03 2.99
N VAL A 144 3.88 -24.44 3.02
CA VAL A 144 3.13 -24.64 4.26
C VAL A 144 3.48 -26.01 4.83
N LEU A 145 4.21 -26.06 5.94
CA LEU A 145 4.59 -27.31 6.59
C LEU A 145 3.64 -27.73 7.71
N ARG A 146 3.00 -26.75 8.35
CA ARG A 146 2.10 -26.98 9.48
C ARG A 146 0.84 -26.14 9.33
N GLU A 147 -0.28 -26.72 9.74
CA GLU A 147 -1.53 -26.03 9.98
C GLU A 147 -2.00 -26.41 11.38
N LEU A 148 -2.09 -25.42 12.26
CA LEU A 148 -2.38 -25.58 13.68
C LEU A 148 -3.72 -24.90 13.99
N PRO A 149 -4.55 -25.45 14.90
CA PRO A 149 -5.70 -24.71 15.38
C PRO A 149 -5.24 -23.46 16.14
N HIS A 150 -5.94 -22.36 15.96
CA HIS A 150 -5.71 -21.10 16.66
C HIS A 150 -7.02 -20.65 17.30
N ASP A 151 -6.95 -19.99 18.47
CA ASP A 151 -8.14 -19.53 19.16
C ASP A 151 -8.74 -18.32 18.44
N SER A 152 -9.82 -18.56 17.71
CA SER A 152 -10.58 -17.53 16.97
C SER A 152 -11.18 -16.40 17.83
N LYS A 153 -11.01 -16.42 19.16
CA LYS A 153 -11.35 -15.29 20.03
C LYS A 153 -10.22 -14.27 20.17
N ARG A 154 -8.98 -14.64 19.82
CA ARG A 154 -7.80 -13.78 19.97
C ARG A 154 -7.75 -12.73 18.87
N PHE A 155 -7.65 -11.47 19.26
CA PHE A 155 -7.41 -10.36 18.35
C PHE A 155 -5.90 -10.12 18.28
N THR A 156 -5.20 -11.02 17.59
CA THR A 156 -3.73 -11.09 17.56
C THR A 156 -3.12 -9.75 17.14
N GLN A 157 -2.29 -9.17 18.01
CA GLN A 157 -1.55 -7.93 17.74
C GLN A 157 -0.03 -8.08 17.84
N GLY A 158 0.45 -9.15 18.50
CA GLY A 158 1.86 -9.50 18.52
C GLY A 158 2.05 -10.97 18.84
N LEU A 159 3.05 -11.59 18.21
CA LEU A 159 3.34 -13.00 18.35
C LEU A 159 4.84 -13.20 18.60
N ALA A 160 5.21 -14.11 19.50
CA ALA A 160 6.62 -14.42 19.78
C ALA A 160 6.80 -15.90 20.10
N PHE A 161 7.91 -16.49 19.68
CA PHE A 161 8.18 -17.91 19.85
C PHE A 161 9.40 -18.17 20.73
N ARG A 162 9.32 -19.20 21.58
CA ARG A 162 10.46 -19.75 22.32
C ARG A 162 10.26 -21.23 22.63
N GLU A 163 11.13 -22.08 22.11
CA GLU A 163 11.27 -23.49 22.55
C GLU A 163 9.92 -24.24 22.62
N GLY A 164 9.15 -24.20 21.54
CA GLY A 164 7.84 -24.87 21.46
C GLY A 164 6.72 -24.17 22.22
N ARG A 165 6.96 -22.97 22.76
CA ARG A 165 5.95 -22.08 23.34
C ARG A 165 5.70 -20.89 22.44
N MET A 166 4.42 -20.55 22.33
CA MET A 166 3.96 -19.36 21.62
C MET A 166 3.43 -18.36 22.64
N PHE A 167 3.94 -17.14 22.58
CA PHE A 167 3.45 -16.01 23.34
C PHE A 167 2.65 -15.11 22.41
N GLU A 168 1.48 -14.69 22.85
CA GLU A 168 0.58 -13.91 22.00
C GLU A 168 -0.05 -12.76 22.77
N SER A 169 0.11 -11.56 22.23
CA SER A 169 -0.61 -10.37 22.65
C SER A 169 -1.92 -10.28 21.86
N SER A 170 -3.04 -10.29 22.56
CA SER A 170 -4.37 -10.05 21.99
C SER A 170 -4.89 -8.69 22.43
N GLY A 171 -5.29 -7.87 21.47
CA GLY A 171 -5.83 -6.53 21.71
C GLY A 171 -7.32 -6.50 22.09
N LEU A 172 -7.91 -5.30 22.00
CA LEU A 172 -9.26 -4.87 22.42
C LEU A 172 -9.33 -4.35 23.86
N TYR A 173 -9.86 -3.13 24.03
CA TYR A 173 -10.09 -2.55 25.35
C TYR A 173 -10.93 -3.46 26.25
N ALA A 174 -10.57 -3.51 27.53
CA ALA A 174 -11.16 -4.39 28.55
C ALA A 174 -11.05 -5.90 28.29
N GLN A 175 -10.45 -6.32 27.17
CA GLN A 175 -10.27 -7.74 26.80
C GLN A 175 -8.80 -8.08 26.51
N SER A 176 -7.93 -7.07 26.47
CA SER A 176 -6.52 -7.24 26.16
C SER A 176 -5.84 -8.15 27.16
N ALA A 177 -5.07 -9.10 26.65
CA ALA A 177 -4.38 -10.10 27.45
C ALA A 177 -3.16 -10.65 26.71
N LEU A 178 -2.20 -11.14 27.49
CA LEU A 178 -1.03 -11.87 27.02
C LEU A 178 -1.21 -13.36 27.35
N PHE A 179 -0.97 -14.22 26.37
CA PHE A 179 -1.16 -15.66 26.47
C PHE A 179 0.16 -16.40 26.26
N GLU A 180 0.33 -17.51 26.95
CA GLU A 180 1.35 -18.53 26.68
C GLU A 180 0.63 -19.81 26.25
N THR A 181 0.95 -20.31 25.05
CA THR A 181 0.38 -21.53 24.48
C THR A 181 1.50 -22.53 24.20
N ARG A 182 1.30 -23.80 24.55
CA ARG A 182 2.17 -24.89 24.10
C ARG A 182 1.85 -25.24 22.66
N LEU A 183 2.86 -25.22 21.79
CA LEU A 183 2.63 -25.40 20.36
C LEU A 183 2.25 -26.83 19.97
N SER A 184 2.71 -27.86 20.71
CA SER A 184 2.49 -29.26 20.36
C SER A 184 1.02 -29.69 20.36
N ASP A 185 0.22 -29.12 21.26
CA ASP A 185 -1.19 -29.45 21.48
C ASP A 185 -2.12 -28.22 21.45
N GLN A 186 -1.55 -27.02 21.26
CA GLN A 186 -2.25 -25.72 21.27
C GLN A 186 -2.96 -25.43 22.60
N GLN A 187 -2.48 -26.02 23.70
CA GLN A 187 -3.01 -25.76 25.04
C GLN A 187 -2.50 -24.41 25.57
N THR A 188 -3.40 -23.51 25.96
CA THR A 188 -3.04 -22.32 26.75
C THR A 188 -2.52 -22.77 28.11
N LEU A 189 -1.26 -22.47 28.40
CA LEU A 189 -0.60 -22.79 29.67
C LEU A 189 -0.80 -21.70 30.72
N ASN A 190 -0.74 -20.44 30.27
CA ASN A 190 -0.85 -19.28 31.14
C ASN A 190 -1.49 -18.11 30.38
N GLN A 191 -2.08 -17.18 31.13
CA GLN A 191 -2.62 -15.94 30.60
C GLN A 191 -2.60 -14.85 31.66
N VAL A 192 -2.37 -13.61 31.25
CA VAL A 192 -2.50 -12.43 32.10
C VAL A 192 -3.34 -11.37 31.39
N ALA A 193 -4.40 -10.90 32.06
CA ALA A 193 -5.21 -9.79 31.56
C ALA A 193 -4.47 -8.47 31.80
N LEU A 194 -4.54 -7.56 30.83
CA LEU A 194 -4.04 -6.19 30.99
C LEU A 194 -5.10 -5.28 31.61
N PRO A 195 -4.71 -4.11 32.17
CA PRO A 195 -5.65 -3.12 32.67
C PRO A 195 -6.70 -2.75 31.63
N ARG A 196 -7.94 -2.49 32.05
CA ARG A 196 -9.08 -2.32 31.13
C ARG A 196 -8.93 -1.18 30.13
N GLN A 197 -8.12 -0.18 30.45
CA GLN A 197 -7.84 0.99 29.61
C GLN A 197 -6.74 0.74 28.57
N VAL A 198 -6.12 -0.43 28.57
CA VAL A 198 -5.03 -0.79 27.66
C VAL A 198 -5.60 -1.58 26.49
N PHE A 199 -5.22 -1.17 25.29
CA PHE A 199 -5.33 -1.98 24.09
C PHE A 199 -3.95 -2.57 23.81
N ALA A 200 -3.78 -3.88 24.01
CA ALA A 200 -2.49 -4.54 23.78
C ALA A 200 -2.18 -4.61 22.28
N GLU A 201 -0.91 -4.36 21.95
CA GLU A 201 -0.40 -4.34 20.58
C GLU A 201 0.80 -5.30 20.44
N GLY A 202 1.85 -4.90 19.74
CA GLY A 202 3.01 -5.73 19.38
C GLY A 202 3.74 -6.30 20.59
N LEU A 203 4.33 -7.48 20.37
CA LEU A 203 4.99 -8.29 21.37
C LEU A 203 6.33 -8.75 20.80
N ALA A 204 7.43 -8.54 21.54
CA ALA A 204 8.74 -9.07 21.17
C ALA A 204 9.37 -9.80 22.35
N LEU A 205 10.04 -10.93 22.06
CA LEU A 205 10.94 -11.57 23.00
C LEU A 205 12.34 -10.99 22.84
N HIS A 206 12.89 -10.40 23.91
CA HIS A 206 14.27 -9.93 23.97
C HIS A 206 14.99 -10.60 25.14
N GLY A 207 15.96 -11.47 24.84
CA GLY A 207 16.58 -12.33 25.85
C GLY A 207 15.54 -13.27 26.48
N GLU A 208 15.23 -13.06 27.76
CA GLU A 208 14.20 -13.80 28.52
C GLU A 208 13.02 -12.91 28.95
N ARG A 209 12.86 -11.74 28.30
CA ARG A 209 11.82 -10.77 28.62
C ARG A 209 10.89 -10.55 27.43
N LEU A 210 9.60 -10.55 27.70
CA LEU A 210 8.55 -10.22 26.74
C LEU A 210 8.25 -8.73 26.86
N HIS A 211 8.47 -7.98 25.80
CA HIS A 211 8.12 -6.56 25.70
C HIS A 211 6.81 -6.43 24.95
N LEU A 212 5.82 -5.78 25.55
CA LEU A 212 4.50 -5.59 24.98
C LEU A 212 4.20 -4.10 24.87
N LEU A 213 3.74 -3.67 23.69
CA LEU A 213 3.27 -2.31 23.44
C LEU A 213 1.77 -2.19 23.71
N SER A 214 1.33 -0.98 23.97
CA SER A 214 -0.08 -0.61 23.85
C SER A 214 -0.32 0.28 22.63
N TRP A 215 -1.57 0.44 22.22
CA TRP A 215 -1.91 1.20 21.03
C TRP A 215 -1.68 2.71 21.17
N ARG A 216 -2.50 3.38 21.99
CA ARG A 216 -2.53 4.86 22.08
C ARG A 216 -2.11 5.39 23.44
N GLU A 217 -1.96 4.48 24.40
CA GLU A 217 -1.74 4.83 25.80
C GLU A 217 -0.28 5.22 26.07
N GLN A 218 0.61 5.13 25.07
CA GLN A 218 2.02 5.51 25.19
C GLN A 218 2.71 4.80 26.36
N ARG A 219 2.33 3.53 26.56
CA ARG A 219 2.71 2.70 27.69
C ARG A 219 3.08 1.31 27.18
N GLY A 220 4.20 0.80 27.66
CA GLY A 220 4.63 -0.57 27.40
C GLY A 220 4.85 -1.34 28.68
N PHE A 221 4.91 -2.65 28.55
CA PHE A 221 5.00 -3.60 29.66
C PHE A 221 6.13 -4.58 29.38
N VAL A 222 6.84 -4.97 30.43
CA VAL A 222 7.87 -6.00 30.37
C VAL A 222 7.43 -7.15 31.26
N PHE A 223 7.31 -8.33 30.68
CA PHE A 223 6.95 -9.56 31.38
C PHE A 223 8.11 -10.56 31.38
N GLY A 224 8.16 -11.40 32.40
CA GLY A 224 8.93 -12.64 32.36
C GLY A 224 8.24 -13.68 31.47
N LEU A 225 8.96 -14.77 31.15
CA LEU A 225 8.39 -15.89 30.39
C LEU A 225 7.25 -16.61 31.13
N ASP A 226 7.12 -16.42 32.43
CA ASP A 226 6.00 -16.89 33.26
C ASP A 226 4.83 -15.89 33.32
N LEU A 227 4.86 -14.87 32.47
CA LEU A 227 3.88 -13.78 32.37
C LEU A 227 3.79 -12.90 33.63
N GLN A 228 4.77 -12.95 34.53
CA GLN A 228 4.85 -11.98 35.63
C GLN A 228 5.27 -10.62 35.09
N LEU A 229 4.52 -9.57 35.46
CA LEU A 229 4.88 -8.20 35.14
C LEU A 229 6.14 -7.81 35.91
N LEU A 230 7.20 -7.49 35.18
CA LEU A 230 8.48 -7.07 35.74
C LEU A 230 8.57 -5.55 35.84
N SER A 231 8.15 -4.84 34.80
CA SER A 231 8.18 -3.38 34.76
C SER A 231 7.26 -2.80 33.70
N GLU A 232 7.09 -1.48 33.74
CA GLU A 232 6.39 -0.71 32.73
C GLU A 232 7.29 0.40 32.20
N PHE A 233 7.06 0.82 30.97
CA PHE A 233 7.80 1.89 30.33
C PHE A 233 6.86 2.82 29.56
N ARG A 234 7.38 3.97 29.14
CA ARG A 234 6.67 4.94 28.30
C ARG A 234 7.41 5.13 26.98
N PHE A 235 6.65 5.45 25.94
CA PHE A 235 7.17 5.80 24.62
C PHE A 235 6.26 6.84 23.98
N GLU A 236 6.74 7.53 22.94
CA GLU A 236 5.95 8.54 22.23
C GLU A 236 5.24 7.98 21.00
N GLY A 237 4.03 8.47 20.73
CA GLY A 237 3.23 8.08 19.57
C GLY A 237 2.39 6.81 19.76
N GLU A 238 1.92 6.23 18.67
CA GLU A 238 1.22 4.94 18.69
C GLU A 238 2.23 3.77 18.72
N GLY A 239 1.82 2.64 19.30
CA GLY A 239 2.52 1.36 19.22
C GLY A 239 1.71 0.36 18.41
N TRP A 240 2.31 -0.24 17.38
CA TRP A 240 1.65 -1.25 16.54
C TRP A 240 2.43 -2.56 16.66
N GLY A 241 3.39 -2.86 15.78
CA GLY A 241 4.25 -4.04 15.91
C GLY A 241 5.50 -3.79 16.75
N LEU A 242 6.04 -4.87 17.31
CA LEU A 242 7.31 -4.87 18.03
C LEU A 242 8.08 -6.14 17.68
N ALA A 243 9.36 -6.02 17.33
CA ALA A 243 10.27 -7.15 17.13
C ALA A 243 11.61 -6.91 17.83
N SER A 244 12.44 -7.94 17.93
CA SER A 244 13.82 -7.79 18.38
C SER A 244 14.82 -8.44 17.44
N ASP A 245 15.93 -7.75 17.16
CA ASP A 245 17.08 -8.31 16.45
C ASP A 245 18.10 -8.97 17.40
N GLY A 246 17.74 -9.14 18.68
CA GLY A 246 18.62 -9.64 19.74
C GLY A 246 19.56 -8.59 20.34
N ARG A 247 19.62 -7.37 19.78
CA ARG A 247 20.42 -6.25 20.30
C ARG A 247 19.56 -5.05 20.72
N GLN A 248 18.50 -4.81 19.97
CA GLN A 248 17.59 -3.68 20.12
C GLN A 248 16.16 -4.15 19.82
N LEU A 249 15.21 -3.32 20.21
CA LEU A 249 13.80 -3.48 19.84
C LEU A 249 13.50 -2.64 18.61
N VAL A 250 12.51 -3.04 17.82
CA VAL A 250 12.02 -2.29 16.66
C VAL A 250 10.52 -2.15 16.75
N ARG A 251 10.02 -0.92 16.74
CA ARG A 251 8.61 -0.55 16.82
C ARG A 251 8.11 0.00 15.49
N SER A 252 6.94 -0.46 15.07
CA SER A 252 6.12 0.22 14.05
C SER A 252 4.96 0.97 14.71
N ASP A 253 4.38 1.93 13.99
CA ASP A 253 3.28 2.78 14.43
C ASP A 253 2.20 2.96 13.35
N GLY A 254 2.17 2.06 12.35
CA GLY A 254 1.30 2.17 11.18
C GLY A 254 1.78 3.17 10.11
N SER A 255 2.81 3.97 10.39
CA SER A 255 3.46 4.81 9.38
C SER A 255 4.43 4.00 8.51
N SER A 256 5.25 4.71 7.72
CA SER A 256 6.36 4.10 6.98
C SER A 256 7.66 4.07 7.77
N TRP A 257 7.68 4.56 9.01
CA TRP A 257 8.87 4.61 9.82
C TRP A 257 8.91 3.47 10.84
N LEU A 258 10.08 2.88 10.97
CA LEU A 258 10.43 1.95 12.03
C LEU A 258 11.34 2.66 13.02
N THR A 259 11.00 2.57 14.29
CA THR A 259 11.77 3.18 15.38
C THR A 259 12.52 2.08 16.14
N PHE A 260 13.84 2.18 16.18
CA PHE A 260 14.69 1.29 16.95
C PHE A 260 14.84 1.83 18.37
N MET A 261 14.72 0.96 19.37
CA MET A 261 14.72 1.34 20.78
C MET A 261 15.71 0.49 21.58
N ASP A 262 16.30 1.09 22.61
CA ASP A 262 17.11 0.38 23.59
C ASP A 262 16.21 -0.52 24.47
N PRO A 263 16.53 -1.81 24.65
CA PRO A 263 15.65 -2.76 25.34
C PRO A 263 15.59 -2.55 26.86
N GLU A 264 16.60 -1.90 27.46
CA GLU A 264 16.69 -1.67 28.91
C GLU A 264 16.07 -0.32 29.31
N THR A 265 16.28 0.72 28.49
CA THR A 265 15.82 2.09 28.77
C THR A 265 14.57 2.49 27.99
N HIS A 266 14.20 1.72 26.96
CA HIS A 266 13.09 1.98 26.02
C HIS A 266 13.17 3.32 25.29
N ARG A 267 14.36 3.92 25.25
CA ARG A 267 14.60 5.16 24.51
C ARG A 267 14.78 4.88 23.03
N ASP A 268 14.16 5.72 22.21
CA ASP A 268 14.37 5.70 20.77
C ASP A 268 15.85 6.00 20.44
N LEU A 269 16.46 5.13 19.63
CA LEU A 269 17.86 5.17 19.22
C LEU A 269 18.02 5.77 17.82
N ARG A 270 17.21 5.29 16.87
CA ARG A 270 17.22 5.72 15.47
C ARG A 270 15.90 5.38 14.80
N ARG A 271 15.67 5.95 13.62
CA ARG A 271 14.53 5.61 12.76
C ARG A 271 14.98 5.29 11.35
N VAL A 272 14.23 4.42 10.70
CA VAL A 272 14.42 4.04 9.29
C VAL A 272 13.08 4.09 8.59
N GLN A 273 13.03 4.69 7.40
CA GLN A 273 11.82 4.70 6.58
C GLN A 273 11.82 3.47 5.69
N VAL A 274 10.75 2.68 5.73
CA VAL A 274 10.55 1.55 4.83
C VAL A 274 10.12 2.04 3.46
N HIS A 275 10.79 1.56 2.42
CA HIS A 275 10.56 2.06 1.06
C HIS A 275 10.88 1.04 -0.03
N HIS A 276 10.27 1.26 -1.20
CA HIS A 276 10.60 0.60 -2.45
C HIS A 276 10.91 1.65 -3.52
N GLY A 277 12.18 1.74 -3.93
CA GLY A 277 12.67 2.90 -4.69
C GLY A 277 12.42 4.18 -3.90
N ASP A 278 11.83 5.21 -4.51
CA ASP A 278 11.53 6.48 -3.82
C ASP A 278 10.19 6.46 -3.07
N ARG A 279 9.49 5.32 -3.02
CA ARG A 279 8.13 5.24 -2.47
C ARG A 279 8.13 4.69 -1.05
N PRO A 280 7.64 5.44 -0.05
CA PRO A 280 7.48 4.92 1.30
C PRO A 280 6.36 3.87 1.35
N ILE A 281 6.55 2.86 2.20
CA ILE A 281 5.57 1.79 2.47
C ILE A 281 5.02 2.01 3.87
N ALA A 282 3.74 2.40 3.97
CA ALA A 282 3.06 2.64 5.23
C ALA A 282 2.23 1.40 5.66
N GLN A 283 1.45 1.57 6.74
CA GLN A 283 0.61 0.52 7.34
C GLN A 283 1.41 -0.66 7.89
N LEU A 284 2.67 -0.42 8.25
CA LEU A 284 3.52 -1.40 8.92
C LEU A 284 2.89 -1.72 10.27
N ASN A 285 2.50 -2.98 10.44
CA ASN A 285 1.83 -3.45 11.63
C ASN A 285 2.76 -4.42 12.38
N GLU A 286 2.31 -5.64 12.64
CA GLU A 286 3.10 -6.63 13.37
C GLU A 286 4.44 -6.95 12.68
N LEU A 287 5.47 -7.17 13.50
CA LEU A 287 6.87 -7.28 13.08
C LEU A 287 7.50 -8.57 13.60
N GLU A 288 8.44 -9.15 12.85
CA GLU A 288 9.30 -10.23 13.35
C GLU A 288 10.68 -10.22 12.68
N PHE A 289 11.73 -10.63 13.38
CA PHE A 289 13.04 -10.85 12.76
C PHE A 289 13.25 -12.31 12.35
N ALA A 290 13.61 -12.53 11.09
CA ALA A 290 14.04 -13.85 10.62
C ALA A 290 15.15 -13.72 9.57
N ARG A 291 16.23 -14.50 9.73
CA ARG A 291 17.32 -14.62 8.74
C ARG A 291 17.92 -13.27 8.30
N GLY A 292 18.00 -12.31 9.23
CA GLY A 292 18.54 -10.97 8.99
C GLY A 292 17.55 -9.99 8.35
N TRP A 293 16.36 -10.45 7.95
CA TRP A 293 15.26 -9.61 7.49
C TRP A 293 14.37 -9.21 8.67
N LEU A 294 13.86 -7.98 8.63
CA LEU A 294 12.72 -7.57 9.43
C LEU A 294 11.46 -7.78 8.60
N LEU A 295 10.59 -8.66 9.05
CA LEU A 295 9.29 -8.91 8.45
C LEU A 295 8.29 -7.90 9.01
N ALA A 296 7.39 -7.42 8.17
CA ALA A 296 6.30 -6.56 8.59
C ALA A 296 4.98 -6.95 7.90
N ASN A 297 3.95 -7.23 8.67
CA ASN A 297 2.58 -7.26 8.14
C ASN A 297 2.20 -5.85 7.67
N LEU A 298 1.43 -5.77 6.57
CA LEU A 298 0.78 -4.54 6.16
C LEU A 298 -0.70 -4.61 6.53
N TRP A 299 -1.20 -3.66 7.32
CA TRP A 299 -2.59 -3.68 7.78
C TRP A 299 -3.59 -3.65 6.60
N TYR A 300 -4.58 -4.55 6.62
CA TYR A 300 -5.50 -4.87 5.52
C TYR A 300 -4.89 -5.42 4.22
N SER A 301 -3.62 -5.81 4.23
CA SER A 301 -2.99 -6.55 3.15
C SER A 301 -2.80 -8.00 3.55
N ASP A 302 -2.84 -8.91 2.57
CA ASP A 302 -2.41 -10.30 2.76
C ASP A 302 -0.89 -10.46 2.46
N GLN A 303 -0.13 -9.36 2.42
CA GLN A 303 1.31 -9.35 2.16
C GLN A 303 2.13 -9.09 3.42
N VAL A 304 3.32 -9.69 3.46
CA VAL A 304 4.39 -9.39 4.42
C VAL A 304 5.59 -8.82 3.68
N ALA A 305 6.07 -7.66 4.12
CA ALA A 305 7.28 -7.04 3.60
C ALA A 305 8.52 -7.67 4.23
N LEU A 306 9.52 -8.02 3.43
CA LEU A 306 10.87 -8.30 3.92
C LEU A 306 11.69 -7.02 3.83
N VAL A 307 12.00 -6.42 4.97
CA VAL A 307 12.64 -5.10 5.09
C VAL A 307 14.10 -5.28 5.51
N ASN A 308 15.02 -4.61 4.82
CA ASN A 308 16.38 -4.46 5.30
C ASN A 308 16.39 -3.51 6.52
N PRO A 309 16.74 -3.97 7.73
CA PRO A 309 16.69 -3.15 8.94
C PRO A 309 17.77 -2.03 8.99
N ALA A 310 18.76 -2.09 8.09
CA ALA A 310 19.82 -1.08 8.01
C ALA A 310 19.32 0.21 7.35
N ASP A 311 18.62 0.08 6.22
CA ASP A 311 18.26 1.21 5.34
C ASP A 311 16.76 1.30 5.00
N GLY A 312 15.96 0.30 5.36
CA GLY A 312 14.52 0.27 5.12
C GLY A 312 14.13 -0.18 3.73
N ARG A 313 15.09 -0.59 2.90
CA ARG A 313 14.80 -1.08 1.55
C ARG A 313 14.02 -2.38 1.61
N LEU A 314 12.95 -2.43 0.83
CA LEU A 314 12.20 -3.65 0.60
C LEU A 314 13.03 -4.65 -0.21
N GLY A 315 13.25 -5.84 0.35
CA GLY A 315 13.93 -6.96 -0.29
C GLY A 315 13.00 -7.93 -1.02
N GLY A 316 11.73 -8.01 -0.61
CA GLY A 316 10.78 -8.96 -1.18
C GLY A 316 9.38 -8.85 -0.59
N TRP A 317 8.42 -9.45 -1.28
CA TRP A 317 7.05 -9.63 -0.78
C TRP A 317 6.74 -11.11 -0.57
N LEU A 318 6.25 -11.44 0.61
CA LEU A 318 5.66 -12.74 0.89
C LEU A 318 4.12 -12.60 0.78
N ASP A 319 3.53 -13.16 -0.28
CA ASP A 319 2.07 -13.10 -0.53
C ASP A 319 1.35 -14.27 0.16
N LEU A 320 0.66 -13.96 1.26
CA LEU A 320 -0.03 -14.94 2.10
C LEU A 320 -1.54 -15.03 1.81
N LYS A 321 -2.02 -14.39 0.74
CA LYS A 321 -3.43 -14.50 0.31
C LYS A 321 -3.92 -15.95 0.16
N PRO A 322 -3.11 -16.92 -0.34
CA PRO A 322 -3.52 -18.31 -0.40
C PRO A 322 -3.84 -18.94 0.98
N LEU A 323 -3.27 -18.43 2.08
CA LEU A 323 -3.58 -18.96 3.43
C LEU A 323 -4.97 -18.56 3.89
N ARG A 324 -5.41 -17.34 3.58
CA ARG A 324 -6.77 -16.86 3.88
C ARG A 324 -7.85 -17.74 3.24
N GLN A 325 -7.56 -18.30 2.06
CA GLN A 325 -8.45 -19.20 1.33
C GLN A 325 -8.56 -20.59 1.98
N ARG A 326 -7.59 -20.97 2.83
CA ARG A 326 -7.60 -22.23 3.60
C ARG A 326 -8.37 -22.13 4.91
N LEU A 327 -8.78 -20.92 5.31
CA LEU A 327 -9.62 -20.75 6.49
C LEU A 327 -11.00 -21.39 6.25
N PRO A 328 -11.64 -21.97 7.28
CA PRO A 328 -12.93 -22.64 7.14
C PRO A 328 -13.99 -21.74 6.47
N GLN A 329 -14.55 -22.21 5.36
CA GLN A 329 -15.64 -21.53 4.66
C GLN A 329 -16.97 -21.92 5.32
N GLY A 330 -17.69 -20.96 5.91
CA GLY A 330 -18.96 -21.23 6.58
C GLY A 330 -19.31 -20.25 7.71
N ARG A 331 -18.31 -19.52 8.21
CA ARG A 331 -18.51 -18.33 9.05
C ARG A 331 -17.82 -17.17 8.37
N GLU A 332 -18.59 -16.16 7.96
CA GLU A 332 -18.02 -14.93 7.44
C GLU A 332 -17.17 -14.32 8.55
N LEU A 333 -15.86 -14.24 8.31
CA LEU A 333 -14.95 -13.61 9.25
C LEU A 333 -15.23 -12.11 9.26
N PRO A 334 -15.22 -11.45 10.44
CA PRO A 334 -15.37 -10.00 10.52
C PRO A 334 -14.36 -9.28 9.62
N GLN A 335 -14.67 -8.06 9.19
CA GLN A 335 -13.75 -7.26 8.37
C GLN A 335 -12.37 -7.08 9.00
N GLU A 336 -12.32 -6.97 10.34
CA GLU A 336 -11.07 -6.85 11.11
C GLU A 336 -10.29 -8.17 11.26
N ALA A 337 -10.83 -9.29 10.77
CA ALA A 337 -10.14 -10.59 10.81
C ALA A 337 -9.07 -10.71 9.73
N VAL A 338 -8.08 -9.82 9.79
CA VAL A 338 -6.99 -9.67 8.82
C VAL A 338 -5.75 -10.44 9.26
N LEU A 339 -4.87 -10.72 8.29
CA LEU A 339 -3.52 -11.23 8.54
C LEU A 339 -2.79 -10.30 9.51
N ASN A 340 -2.30 -10.84 10.62
CA ASN A 340 -1.52 -10.13 11.63
C ASN A 340 -0.94 -11.13 12.65
N GLY A 341 0.38 -11.12 12.85
CA GLY A 341 1.07 -12.03 13.76
C GLY A 341 2.10 -12.89 13.04
N LEU A 342 3.36 -12.73 13.41
CA LEU A 342 4.54 -13.38 12.84
C LEU A 342 5.42 -13.84 14.00
N ALA A 343 5.89 -15.09 13.98
CA ALA A 343 6.87 -15.55 14.96
C ALA A 343 7.82 -16.56 14.32
N TYR A 344 9.11 -16.44 14.59
CA TYR A 344 10.12 -17.23 13.93
C TYR A 344 10.79 -18.23 14.88
N ASP A 345 10.74 -19.49 14.49
CA ASP A 345 11.51 -20.57 15.10
C ASP A 345 12.84 -20.74 14.34
N ALA A 346 13.89 -20.15 14.89
CA ALA A 346 15.23 -20.20 14.30
C ALA A 346 15.86 -21.60 14.33
N GLU A 347 15.46 -22.47 15.25
CA GLU A 347 15.99 -23.83 15.35
C GLU A 347 15.50 -24.70 14.18
N HIS A 348 14.23 -24.53 13.82
CA HIS A 348 13.59 -25.32 12.76
C HIS A 348 13.42 -24.57 11.43
N ASP A 349 13.89 -23.32 11.35
CA ASP A 349 13.72 -22.39 10.22
C ASP A 349 12.25 -22.28 9.77
N LEU A 350 11.36 -22.02 10.73
CA LEU A 350 9.93 -21.98 10.51
C LEU A 350 9.33 -20.63 10.90
N LEU A 351 8.65 -19.98 9.96
CA LEU A 351 7.86 -18.77 10.21
C LEU A 351 6.42 -19.16 10.51
N TYR A 352 5.96 -18.89 11.73
CA TYR A 352 4.55 -18.99 12.09
C TYR A 352 3.81 -17.72 11.70
N VAL A 353 2.65 -17.88 11.09
CA VAL A 353 1.77 -16.77 10.69
C VAL A 353 0.33 -17.06 11.08
N THR A 354 -0.40 -16.02 11.50
CA THR A 354 -1.83 -16.10 11.78
C THR A 354 -2.52 -14.76 11.49
N GLY A 355 -3.71 -14.54 12.03
CA GLY A 355 -4.44 -13.30 11.91
C GLY A 355 -5.41 -13.09 13.04
N LYS A 356 -5.96 -11.88 13.08
CA LYS A 356 -6.97 -11.50 14.07
C LYS A 356 -8.19 -12.40 13.92
N TRP A 357 -8.58 -13.07 15.00
CA TRP A 357 -9.68 -14.04 15.03
C TRP A 357 -9.56 -15.20 14.03
N TRP A 358 -8.36 -15.45 13.47
CA TRP A 358 -8.18 -16.59 12.58
C TRP A 358 -8.30 -17.88 13.39
N PRO A 359 -9.05 -18.89 12.91
CA PRO A 359 -9.11 -20.20 13.59
C PRO A 359 -7.89 -21.07 13.31
N ARG A 360 -6.91 -20.57 12.55
CA ARG A 360 -5.71 -21.28 12.12
C ARG A 360 -4.45 -20.45 12.27
N MET A 361 -3.37 -21.14 12.58
CA MET A 361 -2.00 -20.65 12.46
C MET A 361 -1.25 -21.58 11.50
N PHE A 362 -0.37 -21.03 10.68
CA PHE A 362 0.39 -21.78 9.67
C PHE A 362 1.88 -21.69 9.98
N GLY A 363 2.59 -22.80 9.90
CA GLY A 363 4.05 -22.84 9.94
C GLY A 363 4.61 -22.95 8.52
N LEU A 364 5.40 -21.98 8.11
CA LEU A 364 5.90 -21.80 6.75
C LEU A 364 7.40 -22.01 6.69
N ARG A 365 7.88 -22.74 5.68
CA ARG A 365 9.27 -22.66 5.26
C ARG A 365 9.35 -21.62 4.15
N VAL A 366 10.12 -20.56 4.37
CA VAL A 366 10.25 -19.44 3.43
C VAL A 366 11.52 -19.62 2.61
N ASP A 367 11.45 -19.39 1.30
CA ASP A 367 12.61 -19.39 0.42
C ASP A 367 13.31 -18.02 0.53
N TRP A 368 14.01 -17.82 1.63
CA TRP A 368 14.61 -16.54 2.00
C TRP A 368 15.54 -15.99 0.90
N PRO A 369 15.39 -14.72 0.49
CA PRO A 369 16.42 -14.03 -0.28
C PRO A 369 17.73 -13.99 0.50
N ALA A 370 18.84 -13.80 -0.21
CA ALA A 370 20.15 -13.59 0.40
C ALA A 370 20.05 -12.51 1.49
N ALA A 371 20.58 -12.79 2.68
CA ALA A 371 20.47 -11.88 3.81
C ALA A 371 20.93 -10.46 3.42
N PRO A 372 20.25 -9.42 3.90
CA PRO A 372 20.61 -8.06 3.57
C PRO A 372 22.01 -7.76 4.11
N ALA A 373 22.78 -6.96 3.37
CA ALA A 373 24.07 -6.52 3.85
C ALA A 373 23.90 -5.78 5.19
N PRO A 374 24.73 -6.05 6.21
CA PRO A 374 24.72 -5.25 7.42
C PRO A 374 24.98 -3.79 7.05
N ALA A 375 24.47 -2.85 7.86
CA ALA A 375 24.78 -1.44 7.69
C ALA A 375 26.29 -1.28 7.51
N ALA A 376 26.72 -0.68 6.40
CA ALA A 376 28.13 -0.32 6.24
C ALA A 376 28.51 0.51 7.46
N ALA A 377 29.65 0.20 8.08
CA ALA A 377 30.22 1.01 9.15
C ALA A 377 30.67 2.36 8.53
N GLY A 378 29.70 3.23 8.25
CA GLY A 378 29.90 4.57 7.73
C GLY A 378 30.18 5.52 8.89
N SER A 379 31.19 6.36 8.70
CA SER A 379 31.72 7.30 9.68
C SER A 379 30.61 8.03 10.46
N ILE A 380 30.73 7.98 11.77
CA ILE A 380 30.19 9.05 12.62
C ILE A 380 31.05 10.26 12.27
N ASP A 381 30.64 11.01 11.25
CA ASP A 381 31.17 12.35 11.04
C ASP A 381 30.74 13.20 12.25
N GLN A 382 31.77 13.69 12.95
CA GLN A 382 31.70 14.55 14.13
C GLN A 382 31.13 15.93 13.82
#